data_AF-A0A519FAN1-F1
#
_entry.id   AF-A0A519FAN1-F1
#
_cell.length_a   1.000
_cell.length_b   1.000
_cell.length_c   1.000
_cell.angle_alpha   90.00
_cell.angle_beta   90.00
_cell.angle_gamma   90.00
#
_symmetry.space_group_name_H-M   'P 1'
#
loop_
_entity.id
_entity.type
_entity.pdbx_description
1 polymer ?
#
loop_
_entity_poly.entity_id
_entity_poly.type
_entity_poly.pdbx_seq_one_letter_code
_entity_poly.pdbx_strand_id
1 'polypeptide(L)'
;MPRLVDFFRPVFLLGLELDAAIQQGQARAQQPISEMQQEALALIERGRLEAAAAGYPPESLESASFALVAWFDEILTRAPSWSVRATPLQVQRFNSNNAHNEFFHHLSALQAEDGELREIYWLALAHGFTGQYYFESGDSGELGKLKAMHARQLPVPPLDPGTLARDPVTPQPYAAPVPTAPREPERRERAMLRAGAAIALLLPLLGMLWWLLASSRDPPSTLAQRVDRQLQTYTCADLSASVSAAGAAQVRGYVASLEDIQRVRSEISALPGVKSADVDLALRVWPHCEVVAMLKPYQARNRAKPFGLELQVKGVSDGRLREGDLVVVQVTQPGFDGHLWVDYYTADGSVLHFNAGRNPRRLAAGQRIELGQDIPSSWLVSPPFGTVLVTALASPVPFSDNVDRPPFELASDYLLRLRESLSTNKDPDRLVAEFAFLQTAGR
;
A
#
# COMPACT_ATOMS: atom_id res chain seq x y z
N MET A 1 -30.02 -25.24 18.35
CA MET A 1 -30.58 -23.91 18.06
C MET A 1 -30.01 -23.47 16.72
N PRO A 2 -30.76 -22.74 15.87
CA PRO A 2 -30.21 -22.17 14.64
C PRO A 2 -29.05 -21.22 14.96
N ARG A 3 -27.98 -21.29 14.17
CA ARG A 3 -26.81 -20.39 14.27
C ARG A 3 -27.12 -19.07 13.59
N LEU A 4 -26.35 -18.03 13.88
CA LEU A 4 -26.51 -16.70 13.29
C LEU A 4 -26.55 -16.74 11.75
N VAL A 5 -25.68 -17.57 11.14
CA VAL A 5 -25.63 -17.78 9.68
C VAL A 5 -26.93 -18.33 9.09
N ASP A 6 -27.70 -19.11 9.85
CA ASP A 6 -28.93 -19.72 9.34
C ASP A 6 -30.01 -18.67 9.05
N PHE A 7 -30.04 -17.57 9.81
CA PHE A 7 -30.96 -16.45 9.61
C PHE A 7 -30.59 -15.57 8.42
N PHE A 8 -29.30 -15.47 8.10
CA PHE A 8 -28.80 -14.66 6.98
C PHE A 8 -28.53 -15.48 5.71
N ARG A 9 -28.71 -16.80 5.75
CA ARG A 9 -28.55 -17.70 4.59
C ARG A 9 -29.29 -17.24 3.34
N PRO A 10 -30.54 -16.73 3.39
CA PRO A 10 -31.22 -16.22 2.20
C PRO A 10 -30.46 -15.09 1.49
N VAL A 11 -29.77 -14.22 2.24
CA VAL A 11 -28.97 -13.12 1.68
C VAL A 11 -27.76 -13.66 0.93
N PHE A 12 -27.07 -14.67 1.49
CA PHE A 12 -25.97 -15.36 0.80
C PHE A 12 -26.43 -16.05 -0.47
N LEU A 13 -27.59 -16.73 -0.44
CA LEU A 13 -28.14 -17.37 -1.64
C LEU A 13 -28.47 -16.35 -2.73
N LEU A 14 -29.12 -15.24 -2.37
CA LEU A 14 -29.40 -14.15 -3.32
C LEU A 14 -28.11 -13.61 -3.94
N GLY A 15 -27.09 -13.32 -3.13
CA GLY A 15 -25.81 -12.80 -3.61
C GLY A 15 -25.08 -13.78 -4.54
N LEU A 16 -25.07 -15.07 -4.21
CA LEU A 16 -24.45 -16.12 -5.03
C LEU A 16 -25.20 -16.37 -6.34
N GLU A 17 -26.54 -16.41 -6.30
CA GLU A 17 -27.36 -16.51 -7.51
C GLU A 17 -27.10 -15.32 -8.44
N LEU A 18 -26.99 -14.13 -7.87
CA LEU A 18 -26.73 -12.91 -8.61
C LEU A 18 -25.32 -12.91 -9.22
N ASP A 19 -24.30 -13.25 -8.44
CA ASP A 19 -22.92 -13.32 -8.91
C ASP A 19 -22.77 -14.33 -10.06
N ALA A 20 -23.39 -15.51 -9.93
CA ALA A 20 -23.43 -16.51 -11.00
C ALA A 20 -24.15 -15.98 -12.25
N ALA A 21 -25.27 -15.25 -12.08
CA ALA A 21 -25.99 -14.64 -13.19
C ALA A 21 -25.17 -13.56 -13.91
N ILE A 22 -24.41 -12.75 -13.17
CA ILE A 22 -23.49 -11.73 -13.71
C ILE A 22 -22.39 -12.40 -14.54
N GLN A 23 -21.72 -13.42 -13.98
CA GLN A 23 -20.63 -14.14 -14.66
C GLN A 23 -21.11 -14.84 -15.94
N GLN A 24 -22.35 -15.32 -15.95
CA GLN A 24 -22.96 -16.01 -17.10
C GLN A 24 -23.72 -15.07 -18.06
N GLY A 25 -23.76 -13.76 -17.79
CA GLY A 25 -24.46 -12.78 -18.61
C GLY A 25 -25.98 -13.01 -18.73
N GLN A 26 -26.62 -13.57 -17.70
CA GLN A 26 -28.02 -13.93 -17.71
C GLN A 26 -28.97 -12.72 -17.60
N ALA A 27 -30.24 -12.90 -17.96
CA ALA A 27 -31.27 -11.87 -17.89
C ALA A 27 -31.47 -11.28 -16.48
N ARG A 28 -31.19 -12.05 -15.41
CA ARG A 28 -31.24 -11.54 -14.03
C ARG A 28 -30.24 -10.41 -13.79
N ALA A 29 -29.07 -10.44 -14.42
CA ALA A 29 -28.09 -9.36 -14.38
C ALA A 29 -28.52 -8.12 -15.20
N GLN A 30 -29.68 -8.17 -15.86
CA GLN A 30 -30.27 -7.08 -16.64
C GLN A 30 -31.49 -6.45 -15.94
N GLN A 31 -31.94 -7.00 -14.80
CA GLN A 31 -33.01 -6.40 -14.00
C GLN A 31 -32.60 -5.04 -13.42
N PRO A 32 -33.55 -4.17 -13.02
CA PRO A 32 -33.22 -2.91 -12.36
C PRO A 32 -32.49 -3.16 -11.04
N ILE A 33 -31.34 -2.49 -10.83
CA ILE A 33 -30.55 -2.59 -9.60
C ILE A 33 -31.37 -2.27 -8.33
N SER A 34 -32.37 -1.38 -8.42
CA SER A 34 -33.25 -1.03 -7.31
C SER A 34 -34.08 -2.20 -6.81
N GLU A 35 -34.52 -3.10 -7.69
CA GLU A 35 -35.28 -4.29 -7.29
C GLU A 35 -34.38 -5.27 -6.52
N MET A 36 -33.15 -5.49 -7.00
CA MET A 36 -32.16 -6.33 -6.33
C MET A 36 -31.76 -5.76 -4.96
N GLN A 37 -31.57 -4.44 -4.87
CA GLN A 37 -31.28 -3.75 -3.61
C GLN A 37 -32.43 -3.85 -2.60
N GLN A 38 -33.68 -3.68 -3.06
CA GLN A 38 -34.86 -3.82 -2.21
C GLN A 38 -35.03 -5.25 -1.68
N GLU A 39 -34.82 -6.26 -2.55
CA GLU A 39 -34.86 -7.66 -2.17
C GLU A 39 -33.79 -7.99 -1.12
N ALA A 40 -32.56 -7.54 -1.34
CA ALA A 40 -31.46 -7.74 -0.38
C ALA A 40 -31.75 -7.09 0.98
N LEU A 41 -32.21 -5.84 1.01
CA LEU A 41 -32.57 -5.15 2.25
C LEU A 41 -33.72 -5.85 3.00
N ALA A 42 -34.73 -6.35 2.27
CA ALA A 42 -35.84 -7.07 2.87
C ALA A 42 -35.38 -8.40 3.52
N LEU A 43 -34.48 -9.13 2.86
CA LEU A 43 -33.91 -10.36 3.41
C LEU A 43 -33.01 -10.11 4.62
N ILE A 44 -32.18 -9.05 4.59
CA ILE A 44 -31.33 -8.65 5.73
C ILE A 44 -32.20 -8.28 6.93
N GLU A 45 -33.23 -7.45 6.73
CA GLU A 45 -34.11 -7.03 7.81
C GLU A 45 -34.90 -8.21 8.39
N ARG A 46 -35.38 -9.13 7.54
CA ARG A 46 -36.02 -10.36 8.00
C ARG A 46 -35.07 -11.21 8.86
N GLY A 47 -33.85 -11.47 8.38
CA GLY A 47 -32.85 -12.23 9.12
C GLY A 47 -32.52 -11.57 10.46
N ARG A 48 -32.40 -10.24 10.49
CA ARG A 48 -32.18 -9.44 11.71
C ARG A 48 -33.30 -9.61 12.72
N LEU A 49 -34.57 -9.57 12.29
CA LEU A 49 -35.74 -9.73 13.16
C LEU A 49 -35.84 -11.16 13.72
N GLU A 50 -35.62 -12.17 12.88
CA GLU A 50 -35.66 -13.58 13.29
C GLU A 50 -34.51 -13.92 14.26
N ALA A 51 -33.30 -13.40 14.01
CA ALA A 51 -32.16 -13.57 14.91
C ALA A 51 -32.32 -12.80 16.23
N ALA A 52 -32.88 -11.59 16.19
CA ALA A 52 -33.21 -10.85 17.42
C ALA A 52 -34.22 -11.62 18.29
N ALA A 53 -35.24 -12.23 17.69
CA ALA A 53 -36.20 -13.07 18.40
C ALA A 53 -35.56 -14.35 18.99
N ALA A 54 -34.45 -14.82 18.40
CA ALA A 54 -33.64 -15.92 18.92
C ALA A 54 -32.63 -15.49 20.01
N GLY A 55 -32.55 -14.20 20.34
CA GLY A 55 -31.75 -13.67 21.46
C GLY A 55 -30.35 -13.17 21.11
N TYR A 56 -30.03 -12.97 19.82
CA TYR A 56 -28.74 -12.40 19.43
C TYR A 56 -28.65 -10.90 19.78
N PRO A 57 -27.49 -10.42 20.24
CA PRO A 57 -27.32 -9.03 20.65
C PRO A 57 -27.38 -8.07 19.45
N PRO A 58 -27.92 -6.85 19.63
CA PRO A 58 -28.14 -5.91 18.54
C PRO A 58 -26.83 -5.52 17.82
N GLU A 59 -25.72 -5.41 18.55
CA GLU A 59 -24.41 -5.07 17.99
C GLU A 59 -23.92 -6.12 16.99
N SER A 60 -24.06 -7.41 17.31
CA SER A 60 -23.70 -8.49 16.39
C SER A 60 -24.61 -8.53 15.17
N LEU A 61 -25.90 -8.20 15.34
CA LEU A 61 -26.85 -8.13 14.23
C LEU A 61 -26.57 -6.97 13.29
N GLU A 62 -26.16 -5.82 13.82
CA GLU A 62 -25.75 -4.65 13.05
C GLU A 62 -24.45 -4.93 12.29
N SER A 63 -23.45 -5.51 12.96
CA SER A 63 -22.18 -5.92 12.34
C SER A 63 -22.38 -6.99 11.26
N ALA A 64 -23.22 -8.00 11.48
CA ALA A 64 -23.57 -8.99 10.45
C ALA A 64 -24.25 -8.34 9.24
N SER A 65 -25.19 -7.43 9.48
CA SER A 65 -25.87 -6.68 8.42
C SER A 65 -24.89 -5.83 7.61
N PHE A 66 -23.92 -5.19 8.28
CA PHE A 66 -22.87 -4.42 7.63
C PHE A 66 -22.00 -5.28 6.72
N ALA A 67 -21.54 -6.45 7.21
CA ALA A 67 -20.73 -7.37 6.43
C ALA A 67 -21.45 -7.83 5.15
N LEU A 68 -22.73 -8.17 5.26
CA LEU A 68 -23.56 -8.60 4.13
C LEU A 68 -23.80 -7.46 3.14
N VAL A 69 -24.06 -6.24 3.61
CA VAL A 69 -24.23 -5.06 2.75
C VAL A 69 -22.94 -4.77 1.98
N ALA A 70 -21.78 -4.79 2.64
CA ALA A 70 -20.49 -4.55 1.99
C ALA A 70 -20.22 -5.58 0.87
N TRP A 71 -20.46 -6.86 1.17
CA TRP A 71 -20.30 -7.95 0.19
C TRP A 71 -21.28 -7.84 -0.97
N PHE A 72 -22.54 -7.52 -0.69
CA PHE A 72 -23.57 -7.41 -1.73
C PHE A 72 -23.34 -6.21 -2.64
N ASP A 73 -22.95 -5.06 -2.09
CA ASP A 73 -22.56 -3.90 -2.89
C ASP A 73 -21.38 -4.24 -3.82
N GLU A 74 -20.38 -4.98 -3.34
CA GLU A 74 -19.26 -5.41 -4.19
C GLU A 74 -19.74 -6.32 -5.33
N ILE A 75 -20.63 -7.28 -5.08
CA ILE A 75 -21.25 -8.09 -6.14
C ILE A 75 -21.95 -7.20 -7.18
N LEU A 76 -22.73 -6.20 -6.73
CA LEU A 76 -23.45 -5.29 -7.62
C LEU A 76 -22.50 -4.49 -8.52
N THR A 77 -21.32 -4.11 -8.03
CA THR A 77 -20.31 -3.41 -8.85
C THR A 77 -19.73 -4.25 -9.98
N ARG A 78 -19.81 -5.59 -9.89
CA ARG A 78 -19.32 -6.50 -10.94
C ARG A 78 -20.25 -6.57 -12.15
N ALA A 79 -21.49 -6.08 -12.04
CA ALA A 79 -22.46 -6.12 -13.12
C ALA A 79 -22.20 -4.99 -14.15
N PRO A 80 -21.97 -5.33 -15.44
CA PRO A 80 -21.65 -4.32 -16.47
C PRO A 80 -22.75 -3.28 -16.71
N SER A 81 -24.02 -3.69 -16.55
CA SER A 81 -25.23 -2.91 -16.81
C SER A 81 -25.60 -1.91 -15.70
N TRP A 82 -25.00 -2.03 -14.51
CA TRP A 82 -25.44 -1.33 -13.30
C TRP A 82 -24.52 -0.19 -12.85
N SER A 83 -23.51 0.13 -13.65
CA SER A 83 -22.70 1.31 -13.41
C SER A 83 -23.48 2.57 -13.82
N VAL A 84 -23.62 3.53 -12.88
CA VAL A 84 -23.91 4.98 -13.03
C VAL A 84 -25.15 5.54 -12.27
N ARG A 85 -26.15 4.77 -11.78
CA ARG A 85 -27.41 5.42 -11.28
C ARG A 85 -27.99 5.09 -9.90
N ALA A 86 -27.50 4.10 -9.16
CA ALA A 86 -28.08 3.77 -7.86
C ALA A 86 -27.14 4.06 -6.69
N THR A 87 -27.70 4.61 -5.62
CA THR A 87 -27.00 4.78 -4.34
C THR A 87 -26.64 3.40 -3.77
N PRO A 88 -25.39 3.13 -3.39
CA PRO A 88 -24.99 1.85 -2.78
C PRO A 88 -25.75 1.56 -1.47
N LEU A 89 -25.94 0.28 -1.12
CA LEU A 89 -26.63 -0.15 0.10
C LEU A 89 -25.90 0.34 1.37
N GLN A 90 -24.56 0.41 1.35
CA GLN A 90 -23.76 0.96 2.45
C GLN A 90 -24.11 2.42 2.76
N VAL A 91 -24.43 3.22 1.74
CA VAL A 91 -24.86 4.61 1.91
C VAL A 91 -26.29 4.66 2.42
N GLN A 92 -27.18 3.84 1.84
CA GLN A 92 -28.60 3.81 2.22
C GLN A 92 -28.82 3.37 3.68
N ARG A 93 -28.03 2.39 4.15
CA ARG A 93 -28.27 1.75 5.46
C ARG A 93 -27.35 2.22 6.59
N PHE A 94 -26.10 2.59 6.26
CA PHE A 94 -25.06 2.90 7.24
C PHE A 94 -24.43 4.29 7.04
N ASN A 95 -24.85 5.05 6.02
CA ASN A 95 -24.23 6.34 5.67
C ASN A 95 -22.70 6.25 5.52
N SER A 96 -22.19 5.10 5.08
CA SER A 96 -20.77 4.86 4.81
C SER A 96 -20.53 4.82 3.30
N ASN A 97 -19.37 5.36 2.88
CA ASN A 97 -18.83 5.24 1.51
C ASN A 97 -17.55 4.38 1.48
N ASN A 98 -17.18 3.74 2.59
CA ASN A 98 -15.88 3.10 2.80
C ASN A 98 -16.04 1.67 3.35
N ALA A 99 -17.17 1.02 3.07
CA ALA A 99 -17.47 -0.31 3.61
C ALA A 99 -16.44 -1.38 3.20
N HIS A 100 -15.77 -1.19 2.06
CA HIS A 100 -14.70 -2.08 1.60
C HIS A 100 -13.47 -2.13 2.53
N ASN A 101 -13.21 -1.07 3.30
CA ASN A 101 -12.15 -1.02 4.31
C ASN A 101 -12.70 -1.28 5.72
N GLU A 102 -13.83 -0.66 6.06
CA GLU A 102 -14.49 -0.80 7.38
C GLU A 102 -14.86 -2.25 7.70
N PHE A 103 -15.15 -3.08 6.68
CA PHE A 103 -15.35 -4.51 6.84
C PHE A 103 -14.18 -5.17 7.59
N PHE A 104 -12.95 -4.87 7.21
CA PHE A 104 -11.76 -5.46 7.82
C PHE A 104 -11.49 -4.90 9.22
N HIS A 105 -11.84 -3.64 9.46
CA HIS A 105 -11.82 -3.08 10.81
C HIS A 105 -12.77 -3.83 11.74
N HIS A 106 -14.03 -4.06 11.32
CA HIS A 106 -14.98 -4.83 12.12
C HIS A 106 -14.52 -6.28 12.33
N LEU A 107 -13.99 -6.94 11.28
CA LEU A 107 -13.47 -8.30 11.36
C LEU A 107 -12.29 -8.43 12.35
N SER A 108 -11.40 -7.43 12.38
CA SER A 108 -10.26 -7.41 13.31
C SER A 108 -10.65 -7.12 14.75
N ALA A 109 -11.79 -6.45 14.97
CA ALA A 109 -12.32 -6.15 16.30
C ALA A 109 -13.03 -7.35 16.97
N LEU A 110 -13.36 -8.40 16.21
CA LEU A 110 -14.04 -9.59 16.73
C LEU A 110 -13.18 -10.36 17.73
N GLN A 111 -13.76 -10.68 18.89
CA GLN A 111 -13.15 -11.44 19.96
C GLN A 111 -13.23 -12.96 19.71
N ALA A 112 -12.62 -13.76 20.58
CA ALA A 112 -12.56 -15.22 20.40
C ALA A 112 -13.95 -15.87 20.52
N GLU A 113 -14.84 -15.30 21.33
CA GLU A 113 -16.22 -15.71 21.55
C GLU A 113 -17.17 -15.38 20.39
N ASP A 114 -16.80 -14.44 19.50
CA ASP A 114 -17.62 -13.97 18.38
C ASP A 114 -17.63 -14.94 17.19
N GLY A 115 -17.50 -16.25 17.42
CA GLY A 115 -17.33 -17.27 16.37
C GLY A 115 -18.44 -17.26 15.32
N GLU A 116 -19.71 -17.14 15.73
CA GLU A 116 -20.84 -17.15 14.80
C GLU A 116 -20.94 -15.85 13.97
N LEU A 117 -20.56 -14.70 14.53
CA LEU A 117 -20.45 -13.45 13.78
C LEU A 117 -19.26 -13.50 12.82
N ARG A 118 -18.12 -14.05 13.28
CA ARG A 118 -16.94 -14.29 12.45
C ARG A 118 -17.25 -15.20 11.27
N GLU A 119 -18.15 -16.18 11.42
CA GLU A 119 -18.62 -17.03 10.33
C GLU A 119 -19.30 -16.23 9.21
N ILE A 120 -20.10 -15.19 9.52
CA ILE A 120 -20.70 -14.30 8.52
C ILE A 120 -19.63 -13.58 7.70
N TYR A 121 -18.66 -12.95 8.36
CA TYR A 121 -17.55 -12.26 7.69
C TYR A 121 -16.72 -13.23 6.85
N TRP A 122 -16.41 -14.40 7.42
CA TRP A 122 -15.62 -15.40 6.73
C TRP A 122 -16.33 -15.94 5.49
N LEU A 123 -17.66 -16.15 5.54
CA LEU A 123 -18.43 -16.57 4.37
C LEU A 123 -18.44 -15.52 3.26
N ALA A 124 -18.53 -14.23 3.58
CA ALA A 124 -18.39 -13.17 2.60
C ALA A 124 -17.02 -13.25 1.88
N LEU A 125 -15.93 -13.45 2.64
CA LEU A 125 -14.58 -13.63 2.09
C LEU A 125 -14.46 -14.91 1.24
N ALA A 126 -15.01 -16.02 1.71
CA ALA A 126 -15.02 -17.29 0.99
C ALA A 126 -15.80 -17.20 -0.33
N HIS A 127 -16.81 -16.33 -0.39
CA HIS A 127 -17.62 -16.03 -1.56
C HIS A 127 -17.17 -14.79 -2.33
N GLY A 128 -15.87 -14.49 -2.27
CA GLY A 128 -15.23 -13.56 -3.20
C GLY A 128 -15.38 -12.09 -2.84
N PHE A 129 -15.66 -11.75 -1.58
CA PHE A 129 -15.41 -10.40 -1.08
C PHE A 129 -13.90 -10.12 -1.04
N THR A 130 -13.48 -9.04 -1.69
CA THR A 130 -12.09 -8.61 -1.76
C THR A 130 -11.85 -7.31 -1.00
N GLY A 131 -12.79 -6.36 -1.07
CA GLY A 131 -12.69 -5.05 -0.45
C GLY A 131 -11.35 -4.36 -0.72
N GLN A 132 -10.65 -3.97 0.35
CA GLN A 132 -9.33 -3.32 0.27
C GLN A 132 -8.23 -4.15 -0.40
N TYR A 133 -8.43 -5.45 -0.61
CA TYR A 133 -7.48 -6.37 -1.23
C TYR A 133 -7.80 -6.69 -2.70
N TYR A 134 -8.54 -5.83 -3.41
CA TYR A 134 -8.96 -6.04 -4.82
C TYR A 134 -7.81 -6.32 -5.82
N PHE A 135 -6.57 -5.97 -5.48
CA PHE A 135 -5.38 -6.19 -6.31
C PHE A 135 -4.76 -7.59 -6.13
N GLU A 136 -5.16 -8.35 -5.10
CA GLU A 136 -4.68 -9.72 -4.90
C GLU A 136 -5.45 -10.71 -5.78
N SER A 137 -4.75 -11.72 -6.30
CA SER A 137 -5.35 -12.79 -7.10
C SER A 137 -5.16 -14.14 -6.41
N GLY A 138 -6.27 -14.80 -6.08
CA GLY A 138 -6.25 -16.08 -5.37
C GLY A 138 -5.94 -15.96 -3.87
N ASP A 139 -5.64 -17.08 -3.22
CA ASP A 139 -5.48 -17.17 -1.76
C ASP A 139 -4.01 -17.20 -1.30
N SER A 140 -3.06 -16.74 -2.13
CA SER A 140 -1.62 -16.72 -1.78
C SER A 140 -1.16 -15.44 -1.08
N GLY A 141 -1.96 -14.38 -1.11
CA GLY A 141 -1.68 -13.06 -0.53
C GLY A 141 -2.16 -12.89 0.93
N GLU A 142 -2.27 -11.64 1.38
CA GLU A 142 -2.75 -11.31 2.73
C GLU A 142 -4.22 -11.69 2.93
N LEU A 143 -5.05 -11.56 1.90
CA LEU A 143 -6.46 -11.97 1.95
C LEU A 143 -6.58 -13.47 2.23
N GLY A 144 -5.73 -14.28 1.60
CA GLY A 144 -5.65 -15.73 1.84
C GLY A 144 -5.21 -16.06 3.27
N LYS A 145 -4.23 -15.32 3.82
CA LYS A 145 -3.80 -15.46 5.22
C LYS A 145 -4.92 -15.12 6.19
N LEU A 146 -5.68 -14.05 5.95
CA LEU A 146 -6.84 -13.66 6.76
C LEU A 146 -7.93 -14.75 6.73
N LYS A 147 -8.26 -15.27 5.55
CA LYS A 147 -9.21 -16.39 5.40
C LYS A 147 -8.76 -17.61 6.21
N ALA A 148 -7.50 -18.01 6.10
CA ALA A 148 -6.96 -19.17 6.82
C ALA A 148 -6.90 -18.95 8.35
N MET A 149 -6.55 -17.75 8.80
CA MET A 149 -6.49 -17.39 10.22
C MET A 149 -7.88 -17.41 10.86
N HIS A 150 -8.89 -16.82 10.21
CA HIS A 150 -10.25 -16.77 10.73
C HIS A 150 -11.00 -18.10 10.58
N ALA A 151 -10.72 -18.89 9.53
CA ALA A 151 -11.28 -20.23 9.33
C ALA A 151 -11.11 -21.14 10.56
N ARG A 152 -9.93 -21.09 11.19
CA ARG A 152 -9.59 -21.91 12.37
C ARG A 152 -10.35 -21.51 13.64
N GLN A 153 -10.92 -20.30 13.65
CA GLN A 153 -11.64 -19.73 14.78
C GLN A 153 -13.15 -19.82 14.62
N LEU A 154 -13.63 -20.47 13.55
CA LEU A 154 -15.07 -20.64 13.31
C LEU A 154 -15.66 -21.73 14.22
N PRO A 155 -16.97 -21.65 14.52
CA PRO A 155 -17.68 -22.70 15.25
C PRO A 155 -17.57 -24.06 14.57
N VAL A 156 -17.57 -24.07 13.24
CA VAL A 156 -17.31 -25.24 12.40
C VAL A 156 -16.21 -24.86 11.39
N PRO A 157 -14.95 -25.18 11.70
CA PRO A 157 -13.84 -24.89 10.79
C PRO A 157 -14.02 -25.63 9.44
N PRO A 158 -13.77 -24.95 8.31
CA PRO A 158 -13.78 -25.60 7.01
C PRO A 158 -12.64 -26.62 6.92
N LEU A 159 -12.87 -27.71 6.20
CA LEU A 159 -11.85 -28.72 5.94
C LEU A 159 -10.74 -28.13 5.06
N ASP A 160 -9.48 -28.32 5.44
CA ASP A 160 -8.34 -27.93 4.62
C ASP A 160 -8.08 -29.01 3.56
N PRO A 161 -8.19 -28.69 2.25
CA PRO A 161 -7.97 -29.63 1.16
C PRO A 161 -6.62 -30.35 1.21
N GLY A 162 -5.57 -29.71 1.74
CA GLY A 162 -4.24 -30.31 1.91
C GLY A 162 -4.18 -31.39 2.98
N THR A 163 -5.17 -31.40 3.88
CA THR A 163 -5.28 -32.34 5.01
C THR A 163 -6.40 -33.37 4.83
N LEU A 164 -7.30 -33.22 3.85
CA LEU A 164 -8.43 -34.14 3.59
C LEU A 164 -8.05 -35.62 3.47
N ALA A 165 -6.83 -35.93 2.99
CA ALA A 165 -6.36 -37.31 2.89
C ALA A 165 -5.98 -37.95 4.24
N ARG A 166 -5.82 -37.13 5.28
CA ARG A 166 -5.39 -37.51 6.64
C ARG A 166 -6.50 -37.28 7.67
N ASP A 167 -7.37 -36.31 7.40
CA ASP A 167 -8.45 -35.95 8.30
C ASP A 167 -9.62 -36.94 8.18
N PRO A 168 -10.13 -37.44 9.31
CA PRO A 168 -11.20 -38.40 9.30
C PRO A 168 -12.53 -37.73 8.91
N VAL A 169 -12.95 -37.90 7.65
CA VAL A 169 -14.19 -37.31 7.09
C VAL A 169 -15.47 -37.94 7.66
N THR A 170 -15.42 -39.13 8.28
CA THR A 170 -16.61 -39.77 8.89
C THR A 170 -16.33 -40.40 10.25
N PRO A 171 -17.33 -40.50 11.16
CA PRO A 171 -17.17 -41.14 12.48
C PRO A 171 -17.00 -42.67 12.46
N GLN A 172 -17.05 -43.32 11.28
CA GLN A 172 -16.96 -44.77 11.16
C GLN A 172 -15.50 -45.26 11.32
N PRO A 173 -15.28 -46.50 11.79
CA PRO A 173 -14.00 -46.86 12.36
C PRO A 173 -12.95 -47.08 11.27
N TYR A 174 -11.90 -46.25 11.28
CA TYR A 174 -10.61 -46.48 10.62
C TYR A 174 -9.86 -47.72 11.16
N ALA A 175 -10.57 -48.67 11.78
CA ALA A 175 -10.03 -49.88 12.38
C ALA A 175 -9.55 -50.91 11.33
N ALA A 176 -9.97 -50.75 10.07
CA ALA A 176 -9.32 -51.45 8.99
C ALA A 176 -7.99 -50.73 8.67
N PRO A 177 -6.82 -51.38 8.83
CA PRO A 177 -5.59 -50.81 8.29
C PRO A 177 -5.82 -50.51 6.82
N VAL A 178 -5.54 -49.27 6.41
CA VAL A 178 -5.64 -48.81 5.02
C VAL A 178 -5.00 -49.90 4.15
N PRO A 179 -5.73 -50.54 3.22
CA PRO A 179 -5.15 -51.53 2.34
C PRO A 179 -3.93 -50.90 1.70
N THR A 180 -2.76 -51.53 1.83
CA THR A 180 -1.58 -51.08 1.08
C THR A 180 -1.99 -51.07 -0.37
N ALA A 181 -2.12 -49.86 -0.94
CA ALA A 181 -2.51 -49.68 -2.32
C ALA A 181 -1.69 -50.63 -3.19
N PRO A 182 -2.29 -51.27 -4.23
CA PRO A 182 -1.53 -52.06 -5.18
C PRO A 182 -0.30 -51.25 -5.60
N ARG A 183 0.89 -51.85 -5.51
CA ARG A 183 2.09 -51.19 -6.01
C ARG A 183 1.88 -50.97 -7.51
N GLU A 184 1.50 -49.74 -7.88
CA GLU A 184 1.33 -49.36 -9.27
C GLU A 184 2.61 -49.73 -10.03
N PRO A 185 2.54 -50.51 -11.12
CA PRO A 185 3.71 -50.86 -11.93
C PRO A 185 4.38 -49.59 -12.50
N GLU A 186 3.61 -48.51 -12.66
CA GLU A 186 4.13 -47.19 -13.01
C GLU A 186 5.11 -46.62 -11.97
N ARG A 187 5.15 -47.11 -10.73
CA ARG A 187 6.11 -46.65 -9.72
C ARG A 187 7.55 -47.01 -10.08
N ARG A 188 7.79 -48.10 -10.82
CA ARG A 188 9.13 -48.46 -11.32
C ARG A 188 9.54 -47.60 -12.52
N GLU A 189 8.63 -47.38 -13.47
CA GLU A 189 8.88 -46.49 -14.61
C GLU A 189 9.03 -45.03 -14.17
N ARG A 190 8.14 -44.54 -13.29
CA ARG A 190 8.25 -43.21 -12.67
C ARG A 190 9.49 -43.09 -11.78
N ALA A 191 9.98 -44.17 -11.15
CA ALA A 191 11.25 -44.14 -10.42
C ALA A 191 12.46 -44.05 -11.35
N MET A 192 12.44 -44.72 -12.51
CA MET A 192 13.46 -44.59 -13.54
C MET A 192 13.43 -43.19 -14.19
N LEU A 193 12.24 -42.66 -14.47
CA LEU A 193 12.05 -41.28 -14.93
C LEU A 193 12.47 -40.25 -13.88
N ARG A 194 12.16 -40.45 -12.60
CA ARG A 194 12.60 -39.57 -11.51
C ARG A 194 14.11 -39.66 -11.27
N ALA A 195 14.71 -40.83 -11.40
CA ALA A 195 16.16 -41.00 -11.33
C ALA A 195 16.85 -40.33 -12.51
N GLY A 196 16.33 -40.52 -13.73
CA GLY A 196 16.82 -39.83 -14.93
C GLY A 196 16.67 -38.32 -14.83
N ALA A 197 15.51 -37.84 -14.38
CA ALA A 197 15.25 -36.42 -14.14
C ALA A 197 16.13 -35.86 -13.03
N ALA A 198 16.34 -36.60 -11.93
CA ALA A 198 17.23 -36.20 -10.85
C ALA A 198 18.68 -36.10 -11.32
N ILE A 199 19.16 -37.02 -12.16
CA ILE A 199 20.51 -36.95 -12.76
C ILE A 199 20.60 -35.77 -13.74
N ALA A 200 19.56 -35.56 -14.56
CA ALA A 200 19.49 -34.43 -15.49
C ALA A 200 19.37 -33.07 -14.78
N LEU A 201 18.88 -33.02 -13.53
CA LEU A 201 18.87 -31.84 -12.67
C LEU A 201 20.16 -31.69 -11.86
N LEU A 202 20.74 -32.82 -11.42
CA LEU A 202 21.99 -32.85 -10.65
C LEU A 202 23.19 -32.38 -11.49
N LEU A 203 23.26 -32.72 -12.77
CA LEU A 203 24.34 -32.27 -13.65
C LEU A 203 24.40 -30.73 -13.81
N PRO A 204 23.31 -30.01 -14.13
CA PRO A 204 23.32 -28.55 -14.15
C PRO A 204 23.39 -27.95 -12.74
N LEU A 205 22.84 -28.59 -11.69
CA LEU A 205 23.03 -28.14 -10.30
C LEU A 205 24.48 -28.26 -9.83
N LEU A 206 25.18 -29.33 -10.19
CA LEU A 206 26.61 -29.52 -9.94
C LEU A 206 27.44 -28.55 -10.78
N GLY A 207 27.04 -28.30 -12.03
CA GLY A 207 27.65 -27.27 -12.87
C GLY A 207 27.46 -25.86 -12.31
N MET A 208 26.27 -25.55 -11.79
CA MET A 208 25.93 -24.30 -11.12
C MET A 208 26.62 -24.18 -9.76
N LEU A 209 26.71 -25.26 -8.99
CA LEU A 209 27.44 -25.31 -7.72
C LEU A 209 28.93 -25.13 -7.96
N TRP A 210 29.48 -25.78 -8.99
CA TRP A 210 30.87 -25.58 -9.41
C TRP A 210 31.10 -24.16 -9.91
N TRP A 211 30.16 -23.57 -10.65
CA TRP A 211 30.23 -22.18 -11.05
C TRP A 211 30.19 -21.25 -9.84
N LEU A 212 29.27 -21.44 -8.89
CA LEU A 212 29.17 -20.67 -7.63
C LEU A 212 30.44 -20.79 -6.75
N LEU A 213 31.04 -21.98 -6.69
CA LEU A 213 32.27 -22.25 -5.96
C LEU A 213 33.53 -21.74 -6.69
N ALA A 214 33.50 -21.71 -8.03
CA ALA A 214 34.58 -21.19 -8.86
C ALA A 214 34.47 -19.66 -9.09
N SER A 215 33.28 -19.08 -8.95
CA SER A 215 32.98 -17.66 -9.15
C SER A 215 33.09 -16.82 -7.88
N SER A 216 33.68 -17.34 -6.80
CA SER A 216 33.87 -16.58 -5.56
C SER A 216 35.32 -16.62 -5.09
N ARG A 217 36.18 -15.94 -5.86
CA ARG A 217 37.28 -15.19 -5.27
C ARG A 217 37.07 -13.72 -5.59
N ASP A 218 35.99 -13.16 -5.03
CA ASP A 218 35.92 -11.71 -4.93
C ASP A 218 37.15 -11.25 -4.15
N PRO A 219 37.89 -10.23 -4.62
CA PRO A 219 38.98 -9.65 -3.86
C PRO A 219 38.44 -9.20 -2.49
N PRO A 220 39.25 -9.24 -1.42
CA PRO A 220 38.82 -8.80 -0.11
C PRO A 220 38.22 -7.39 -0.21
N SER A 221 36.95 -7.25 0.20
CA SER A 221 36.22 -5.98 0.10
C SER A 221 37.05 -4.85 0.71
N THR A 222 37.22 -3.76 -0.04
CA THR A 222 38.02 -2.62 0.43
C THR A 222 37.33 -1.98 1.65
N LEU A 223 38.08 -1.22 2.46
CA LEU A 223 37.50 -0.51 3.61
C LEU A 223 36.34 0.39 3.17
N ALA A 224 36.46 1.08 2.03
CA ALA A 224 35.40 1.90 1.45
C ALA A 224 34.13 1.08 1.16
N GLN A 225 34.26 -0.10 0.53
CA GLN A 225 33.11 -0.97 0.26
C GLN A 225 32.42 -1.48 1.53
N ARG A 226 33.18 -1.74 2.61
CA ARG A 226 32.59 -2.13 3.90
C ARG A 226 31.83 -0.97 4.55
N VAL A 227 32.38 0.24 4.49
CA VAL A 227 31.72 1.46 4.97
C VAL A 227 30.44 1.70 4.17
N ASP A 228 30.48 1.65 2.84
CA ASP A 228 29.31 1.84 1.99
C ASP A 228 28.21 0.81 2.27
N ARG A 229 28.59 -0.47 2.44
CA ARG A 229 27.64 -1.53 2.78
C ARG A 229 26.98 -1.29 4.15
N GLN A 230 27.73 -0.78 5.14
CA GLN A 230 27.17 -0.45 6.44
C GLN A 230 26.15 0.69 6.32
N LEU A 231 26.47 1.72 5.55
CA LEU A 231 25.59 2.89 5.36
C LEU A 231 24.28 2.54 4.63
N GLN A 232 24.29 1.52 3.77
CA GLN A 232 23.08 1.04 3.07
C GLN A 232 22.03 0.37 3.98
N THR A 233 22.37 0.08 5.23
CA THR A 233 21.41 -0.53 6.19
C THR A 233 20.40 0.46 6.76
N TYR A 234 20.62 1.77 6.58
CA TYR A 234 19.77 2.82 7.13
C TYR A 234 18.57 3.09 6.23
N THR A 235 17.37 3.00 6.80
CA THR A 235 16.11 3.35 6.11
C THR A 235 15.88 4.84 6.11
N CYS A 236 15.32 5.39 5.03
CA CYS A 236 15.04 6.82 4.89
C CYS A 236 16.30 7.69 5.14
N ALA A 237 17.42 7.26 4.56
CA ALA A 237 18.72 7.90 4.65
C ALA A 237 19.41 7.91 3.29
N ASP A 238 20.24 8.92 3.06
CA ASP A 238 21.07 9.04 1.87
C ASP A 238 22.44 9.48 2.34
N LEU A 239 23.31 8.49 2.49
CA LEU A 239 24.61 8.60 3.12
C LEU A 239 25.68 8.29 2.07
N SER A 240 26.68 9.15 2.01
CA SER A 240 27.86 8.93 1.17
C SER A 240 29.09 9.01 2.03
N ALA A 241 30.02 8.09 1.81
CA ALA A 241 31.31 8.09 2.49
C ALA A 241 32.44 8.32 1.50
N SER A 242 33.47 9.00 1.97
CA SER A 242 34.79 8.99 1.36
C SER A 242 35.78 8.49 2.39
N VAL A 243 36.63 7.54 2.00
CA VAL A 243 37.62 6.94 2.89
C VAL A 243 39.01 7.20 2.34
N SER A 244 39.85 7.88 3.12
CA SER A 244 41.23 8.15 2.72
C SER A 244 42.10 6.90 2.85
N ALA A 245 43.24 6.88 2.14
CA ALA A 245 44.23 5.82 2.25
C ALA A 245 44.77 5.64 3.69
N ALA A 246 44.69 6.69 4.53
CA ALA A 246 45.10 6.65 5.93
C ALA A 246 44.05 6.02 6.87
N GLY A 247 42.85 5.71 6.37
CA GLY A 247 41.73 5.16 7.15
C GLY A 247 40.84 6.21 7.81
N ALA A 248 40.90 7.48 7.37
CA ALA A 248 39.96 8.51 7.81
C ALA A 248 38.69 8.44 6.95
N ALA A 249 37.53 8.21 7.58
CA ALA A 249 36.23 8.16 6.93
C ALA A 249 35.51 9.50 7.12
N GLN A 250 35.06 10.12 6.03
CA GLN A 250 34.17 11.27 6.07
C GLN A 250 32.81 10.85 5.52
N VAL A 251 31.77 10.95 6.36
CA VAL A 251 30.40 10.58 6.04
C VAL A 251 29.55 11.84 6.00
N ARG A 252 28.84 12.03 4.89
CA ARG A 252 27.92 13.16 4.67
C ARG A 252 26.58 12.67 4.16
N GLY A 253 25.52 13.39 4.49
CA GLY A 253 24.17 13.05 4.04
C GLY A 253 23.08 13.43 5.02
N TYR A 254 22.04 12.60 5.08
CA TYR A 254 20.94 12.77 6.02
C TYR A 254 20.38 11.45 6.54
N VAL A 255 19.72 11.52 7.70
CA VAL A 255 19.02 10.39 8.36
C VAL A 255 17.69 10.83 8.95
N ALA A 256 16.82 9.86 9.26
CA ALA A 256 15.46 10.11 9.74
C ALA A 256 15.35 10.50 11.21
N SER A 257 16.30 10.07 12.06
CA SER A 257 16.24 10.32 13.51
C SER A 257 17.58 10.79 14.07
N LEU A 258 17.53 11.46 15.23
CA LEU A 258 18.74 11.83 15.98
C LEU A 258 19.50 10.60 16.50
N GLU A 259 18.78 9.51 16.78
CA GLU A 259 19.37 8.23 17.17
C GLU A 259 20.21 7.65 16.03
N ASP A 260 19.73 7.71 14.79
CA ASP A 260 20.48 7.25 13.62
C ASP A 260 21.77 8.05 13.42
N ILE A 261 21.82 9.35 13.73
CA ILE A 261 23.05 10.15 13.65
C ILE A 261 24.12 9.57 14.59
N GLN A 262 23.73 9.26 15.83
CA GLN A 262 24.65 8.67 16.81
C GLN A 262 25.03 7.25 16.43
N ARG A 263 24.07 6.46 15.92
CA ARG A 263 24.32 5.09 15.47
C ARG A 263 25.33 5.05 14.33
N VAL A 264 25.17 5.88 13.28
CA VAL A 264 26.13 6.00 12.17
C VAL A 264 27.51 6.34 12.71
N ARG A 265 27.63 7.34 13.61
CA ARG A 265 28.93 7.73 14.18
C ARG A 265 29.59 6.58 14.94
N SER A 266 28.83 5.86 15.75
CA SER A 266 29.35 4.74 16.55
C SER A 266 29.77 3.56 15.69
N GLU A 267 28.96 3.16 14.72
CA GLU A 267 29.20 2.00 13.86
C GLU A 267 30.39 2.24 12.92
N ILE A 268 30.46 3.41 12.28
CA ILE A 268 31.58 3.75 11.39
C ILE A 268 32.89 3.85 12.16
N SER A 269 32.87 4.38 13.38
CA SER A 269 34.07 4.44 14.23
C SER A 269 34.52 3.05 14.72
N ALA A 270 33.58 2.11 14.87
CA ALA A 270 33.86 0.73 15.30
C ALA A 270 34.32 -0.18 14.14
N LEU A 271 34.23 0.26 12.88
CA LEU A 271 34.59 -0.57 11.74
C LEU A 271 36.11 -0.84 11.67
N PRO A 272 36.53 -2.10 11.53
CA PRO A 272 37.95 -2.45 11.40
C PRO A 272 38.60 -1.77 10.19
N GLY A 273 39.62 -0.94 10.47
CA GLY A 273 40.39 -0.17 9.49
C GLY A 273 40.06 1.33 9.47
N VAL A 274 38.98 1.77 10.11
CA VAL A 274 38.69 3.19 10.32
C VAL A 274 39.51 3.69 11.52
N LYS A 275 40.30 4.75 11.31
CA LYS A 275 41.11 5.40 12.37
C LYS A 275 40.45 6.65 12.94
N SER A 276 39.67 7.35 12.11
CA SER A 276 38.87 8.50 12.50
C SER A 276 37.62 8.58 11.62
N ALA A 277 36.53 9.04 12.21
CA ALA A 277 35.25 9.22 11.53
C ALA A 277 34.79 10.67 11.73
N ASP A 278 34.70 11.41 10.62
CA ASP A 278 34.04 12.72 10.55
C ASP A 278 32.64 12.51 10.00
N VAL A 279 31.61 12.83 10.79
CA VAL A 279 30.21 12.54 10.48
C VAL A 279 29.42 13.83 10.57
N ASP A 280 29.06 14.34 9.40
CA ASP A 280 28.28 15.57 9.20
C ASP A 280 26.96 15.23 8.50
N LEU A 281 25.90 15.03 9.30
CA LEU A 281 24.60 14.54 8.85
C LEU A 281 23.49 15.52 9.22
N ALA A 282 22.61 15.78 8.26
CA ALA A 282 21.38 16.53 8.49
C ALA A 282 20.26 15.61 8.98
N LEU A 283 19.40 16.12 9.87
CA LEU A 283 18.17 15.43 10.27
C LEU A 283 17.06 15.69 9.24
N ARG A 284 16.49 14.62 8.67
CA ARG A 284 15.36 14.66 7.73
C ARG A 284 14.33 13.62 8.13
N VAL A 285 13.43 14.01 9.01
CA VAL A 285 12.34 13.13 9.50
C VAL A 285 11.43 12.72 8.34
N TRP A 286 10.89 11.50 8.40
CA TRP A 286 9.83 11.05 7.49
C TRP A 286 8.65 12.05 7.54
N PRO A 287 8.03 12.42 6.40
CA PRO A 287 8.21 11.88 5.04
C PRO A 287 9.33 12.54 4.23
N HIS A 288 9.97 13.60 4.74
CA HIS A 288 10.91 14.42 3.96
C HIS A 288 12.08 13.64 3.37
N CYS A 289 12.62 12.66 4.10
CA CYS A 289 13.72 11.83 3.61
C CYS A 289 13.33 10.95 2.41
N GLU A 290 12.11 10.37 2.40
CA GLU A 290 11.59 9.59 1.26
C GLU A 290 11.39 10.47 0.03
N VAL A 291 10.77 11.64 0.21
CA VAL A 291 10.52 12.60 -0.87
C VAL A 291 11.84 13.00 -1.53
N VAL A 292 12.85 13.36 -0.74
CA VAL A 292 14.16 13.72 -1.27
C VAL A 292 14.80 12.55 -2.00
N ALA A 293 14.77 11.36 -1.43
CA ALA A 293 15.35 10.18 -2.07
C ALA A 293 14.71 9.93 -3.45
N MET A 294 13.39 10.09 -3.55
CA MET A 294 12.65 9.98 -4.80
C MET A 294 12.97 11.10 -5.80
N LEU A 295 13.10 12.35 -5.33
CA LEU A 295 13.25 13.52 -6.20
C LEU A 295 14.70 13.87 -6.55
N LYS A 296 15.68 13.37 -5.80
CA LYS A 296 17.11 13.64 -5.98
C LYS A 296 17.61 13.40 -7.42
N PRO A 297 17.26 12.30 -8.12
CA PRO A 297 17.67 12.10 -9.52
C PRO A 297 17.16 13.20 -10.46
N TYR A 298 15.94 13.68 -10.23
CA TYR A 298 15.29 14.71 -11.05
C TYR A 298 15.84 16.11 -10.76
N GLN A 299 16.23 16.40 -9.51
CA GLN A 299 16.95 17.63 -9.17
C GLN A 299 18.38 17.63 -9.74
N ALA A 300 19.09 16.50 -9.63
CA ALA A 300 20.40 16.37 -10.25
C ALA A 300 20.33 16.62 -11.76
N ARG A 301 19.28 16.15 -12.41
CA ARG A 301 19.01 16.44 -13.83
C ARG A 301 18.73 17.91 -14.10
N ASN A 302 17.91 18.57 -13.28
CA ASN A 302 17.65 20.01 -13.38
C ASN A 302 18.91 20.86 -13.25
N ARG A 303 19.89 20.40 -12.46
CA ARG A 303 21.17 21.09 -12.25
C ARG A 303 22.23 20.76 -13.30
N ALA A 304 22.23 19.53 -13.80
CA ALA A 304 23.19 19.08 -14.80
C ALA A 304 22.84 19.60 -16.22
N LYS A 305 21.56 19.74 -16.51
CA LYS A 305 21.06 20.29 -17.79
C LYS A 305 20.45 21.66 -17.52
N PRO A 306 20.56 22.63 -18.44
CA PRO A 306 20.03 23.98 -18.25
C PRO A 306 18.50 24.04 -18.44
N PHE A 307 17.75 23.19 -17.75
CA PHE A 307 16.29 23.19 -17.79
C PHE A 307 15.71 24.43 -17.11
N GLY A 308 16.33 24.90 -16.02
CA GLY A 308 15.98 26.18 -15.39
C GLY A 308 14.70 26.16 -14.55
N LEU A 309 14.29 25.00 -14.01
CA LEU A 309 13.28 24.98 -12.95
C LEU A 309 13.86 25.66 -11.72
N GLU A 310 13.20 26.71 -11.23
CA GLU A 310 13.59 27.40 -10.00
C GLU A 310 12.41 27.43 -9.03
N LEU A 311 12.70 27.19 -7.76
CA LEU A 311 11.74 27.27 -6.66
C LEU A 311 12.27 28.24 -5.61
N GLN A 312 11.49 29.27 -5.29
CA GLN A 312 11.80 30.26 -4.26
C GLN A 312 10.61 30.42 -3.32
N VAL A 313 10.86 30.48 -2.02
CA VAL A 313 9.81 30.73 -1.02
C VAL A 313 9.89 32.17 -0.57
N LYS A 314 8.81 32.92 -0.73
CA LYS A 314 8.73 34.35 -0.41
C LYS A 314 8.47 34.57 1.07
N GLY A 315 8.89 35.74 1.57
CA GLY A 315 8.65 36.13 2.96
C GLY A 315 9.56 35.44 3.98
N VAL A 316 10.52 34.65 3.52
CA VAL A 316 11.43 33.87 4.36
C VAL A 316 12.72 34.66 4.60
N SER A 317 13.07 34.91 5.86
CA SER A 317 14.40 35.38 6.27
C SER A 317 15.17 34.18 6.85
N ASP A 318 16.38 33.92 6.35
CA ASP A 318 17.24 32.81 6.78
C ASP A 318 16.60 31.40 6.76
N GLY A 319 15.69 31.13 5.82
CA GLY A 319 15.03 29.83 5.72
C GLY A 319 13.95 29.57 6.77
N ARG A 320 13.52 30.59 7.54
CA ARG A 320 12.55 30.46 8.63
C ARG A 320 11.20 31.10 8.34
N LEU A 321 10.13 30.40 8.72
CA LEU A 321 8.74 30.85 8.71
C LEU A 321 8.19 30.90 10.13
N ARG A 322 7.37 31.89 10.44
CA ARG A 322 6.76 32.09 11.77
C ARG A 322 5.28 31.70 11.77
N GLU A 323 4.77 31.42 12.96
CA GLU A 323 3.35 31.12 13.15
C GLU A 323 2.44 32.25 12.61
N GLY A 324 1.49 31.83 11.77
CA GLY A 324 0.57 32.71 11.06
C GLY A 324 1.09 33.24 9.72
N ASP A 325 2.32 32.92 9.32
CA ASP A 325 2.84 33.27 8.00
C ASP A 325 2.17 32.44 6.90
N LEU A 326 2.03 33.06 5.72
CA LEU A 326 1.62 32.39 4.49
C LEU A 326 2.83 31.73 3.83
N VAL A 327 2.68 30.47 3.40
CA VAL A 327 3.70 29.78 2.59
C VAL A 327 3.50 30.16 1.13
N VAL A 328 4.09 31.29 0.71
CA VAL A 328 4.02 31.76 -0.67
C VAL A 328 5.24 31.26 -1.44
N VAL A 329 5.00 30.53 -2.52
CA VAL A 329 6.05 29.94 -3.35
C VAL A 329 6.00 30.54 -4.75
N GLN A 330 7.18 30.94 -5.24
CA GLN A 330 7.38 31.42 -6.60
C GLN A 330 8.15 30.34 -7.36
N VAL A 331 7.59 29.92 -8.49
CA VAL A 331 8.20 28.89 -9.35
C VAL A 331 8.43 29.43 -10.75
N THR A 332 9.64 29.24 -11.27
CA THR A 332 10.00 29.52 -12.67
C THR A 332 9.90 28.22 -13.45
N GLN A 333 9.03 28.18 -14.47
CA GLN A 333 8.88 27.03 -15.35
C GLN A 333 10.17 26.75 -16.13
N PRO A 334 10.52 25.48 -16.41
CA PRO A 334 11.67 25.16 -17.24
C PRO A 334 11.61 25.78 -18.64
N GLY A 335 12.70 25.69 -19.39
CA GLY A 335 12.81 26.10 -20.80
C GLY A 335 11.93 25.31 -21.79
N PHE A 336 10.83 24.72 -21.34
CA PHE A 336 9.84 24.05 -22.17
C PHE A 336 8.42 24.30 -21.65
N ASP A 337 7.45 24.26 -22.57
CA ASP A 337 6.03 24.34 -22.22
C ASP A 337 5.58 23.03 -21.56
N GLY A 338 4.88 23.11 -20.44
CA GLY A 338 4.53 21.91 -19.69
C GLY A 338 3.61 22.16 -18.50
N HIS A 339 3.55 21.16 -17.64
CA HIS A 339 2.74 21.12 -16.43
C HIS A 339 3.66 21.22 -15.22
N LEU A 340 3.16 21.90 -14.19
CA LEU A 340 3.85 22.09 -12.93
C LEU A 340 3.01 21.52 -11.80
N TRP A 341 3.65 20.86 -10.86
CA TRP A 341 3.05 20.37 -9.64
C TRP A 341 3.89 20.80 -8.44
N VAL A 342 3.25 21.39 -7.43
CA VAL A 342 3.95 21.96 -6.27
C VAL A 342 3.28 21.49 -4.99
N ASP A 343 4.10 20.90 -4.12
CA ASP A 343 3.66 20.31 -2.86
C ASP A 343 4.39 20.94 -1.68
N TYR A 344 3.69 21.00 -0.55
CA TYR A 344 4.22 21.44 0.73
C TYR A 344 4.00 20.35 1.77
N TYR A 345 5.10 19.79 2.25
CA TYR A 345 5.13 18.77 3.29
C TYR A 345 5.36 19.44 4.63
N THR A 346 4.46 19.17 5.56
CA THR A 346 4.46 19.75 6.90
C THR A 346 5.22 18.89 7.91
N ALA A 347 5.53 19.45 9.07
CA ALA A 347 6.30 18.76 10.11
C ALA A 347 5.53 17.60 10.78
N ASP A 348 4.20 17.61 10.72
CA ASP A 348 3.31 16.53 11.19
C ASP A 348 3.15 15.38 10.17
N GLY A 349 3.77 15.47 8.98
CA GLY A 349 3.73 14.41 7.97
C GLY A 349 2.53 14.48 7.02
N SER A 350 1.89 15.65 6.94
CA SER A 350 0.83 15.92 5.97
C SER A 350 1.39 16.59 4.70
N VAL A 351 0.61 16.58 3.62
CA VAL A 351 0.97 17.17 2.32
C VAL A 351 -0.14 18.07 1.84
N LEU A 352 0.22 19.30 1.50
CA LEU A 352 -0.64 20.29 0.88
C LEU A 352 -0.26 20.44 -0.59
N HIS A 353 -1.27 20.46 -1.45
CA HIS A 353 -1.09 20.54 -2.90
C HIS A 353 -1.50 21.94 -3.38
N PHE A 354 -0.53 22.79 -3.72
CA PHE A 354 -0.82 24.19 -4.11
C PHE A 354 -1.67 24.31 -5.38
N ASN A 355 -1.57 23.33 -6.26
CA ASN A 355 -2.24 23.31 -7.55
C ASN A 355 -3.42 22.34 -7.61
N ALA A 356 -3.81 21.70 -6.48
CA ALA A 356 -4.97 20.81 -6.45
C ALA A 356 -6.29 21.54 -6.73
N GLY A 357 -7.20 20.88 -7.43
CA GLY A 357 -8.52 21.41 -7.80
C GLY A 357 -8.50 22.58 -8.78
N ARG A 358 -7.32 23.08 -9.19
CA ARG A 358 -7.18 24.04 -10.28
C ARG A 358 -7.03 23.27 -11.57
N ASN A 359 -7.74 23.66 -12.63
CA ASN A 359 -7.52 23.07 -13.96
C ASN A 359 -6.02 23.13 -14.27
N PRO A 360 -5.35 21.99 -14.56
CA PRO A 360 -3.92 21.94 -14.78
C PRO A 360 -3.57 22.79 -15.99
N ARG A 361 -3.19 24.04 -15.73
CA ARG A 361 -2.88 25.01 -16.77
C ARG A 361 -1.48 24.72 -17.27
N ARG A 362 -1.36 24.44 -18.57
CA ARG A 362 -0.07 24.37 -19.23
C ARG A 362 0.62 25.73 -19.14
N LEU A 363 1.82 25.74 -18.58
CA LEU A 363 2.67 26.92 -18.43
C LEU A 363 3.63 27.02 -19.60
N ALA A 364 3.90 28.26 -20.04
CA ALA A 364 4.88 28.54 -21.07
C ALA A 364 6.32 28.43 -20.51
N ALA A 365 7.27 28.11 -21.38
CA ALA A 365 8.69 28.07 -21.01
C ALA A 365 9.15 29.36 -20.30
N GLY A 366 9.83 29.23 -19.17
CA GLY A 366 10.33 30.37 -18.38
C GLY A 366 9.26 31.22 -17.67
N GLN A 367 7.97 30.86 -17.78
CA GLN A 367 6.89 31.56 -17.10
C GLN A 367 7.06 31.45 -15.58
N ARG A 368 6.96 32.58 -14.88
CA ARG A 368 6.94 32.63 -13.42
C ARG A 368 5.52 32.64 -12.91
N ILE A 369 5.24 31.81 -11.91
CA ILE A 369 3.96 31.81 -11.21
C ILE A 369 4.17 31.90 -9.71
N GLU A 370 3.15 32.39 -9.02
CA GLU A 370 3.10 32.44 -7.56
C GLU A 370 1.92 31.61 -7.08
N LEU A 371 2.17 30.83 -6.03
CA LEU A 371 1.21 29.95 -5.40
C LEU A 371 1.22 30.20 -3.89
N GLY A 372 0.09 29.97 -3.23
CA GLY A 372 -0.02 30.15 -1.77
C GLY A 372 -0.56 31.52 -1.31
N GLN A 373 -0.99 32.39 -2.23
CA GLN A 373 -1.60 33.69 -1.86
C GLN A 373 -3.06 33.55 -1.40
N ASP A 374 -3.85 32.69 -2.06
CA ASP A 374 -5.28 32.49 -1.79
C ASP A 374 -5.53 31.16 -1.08
N ILE A 375 -4.88 30.94 0.07
CA ILE A 375 -5.04 29.71 0.85
C ILE A 375 -5.92 29.94 2.09
N PRO A 376 -6.74 28.94 2.49
CA PRO A 376 -7.53 29.02 3.73
C PRO A 376 -6.63 29.29 4.95
N SER A 377 -7.19 29.93 5.98
CA SER A 377 -6.48 30.19 7.24
C SER A 377 -6.00 28.92 7.96
N SER A 378 -6.60 27.76 7.65
CA SER A 378 -6.15 26.45 8.13
C SER A 378 -4.80 26.01 7.56
N TRP A 379 -4.25 26.72 6.57
CA TRP A 379 -2.97 26.40 5.91
C TRP A 379 -1.85 27.37 6.28
N LEU A 380 -2.12 28.26 7.23
CA LEU A 380 -1.08 29.07 7.85
C LEU A 380 -0.12 28.19 8.63
N VAL A 381 1.13 28.66 8.73
CA VAL A 381 2.13 28.01 9.56
C VAL A 381 1.62 27.91 11.00
N SER A 382 1.48 26.68 11.48
CA SER A 382 0.89 26.35 12.78
C SER A 382 1.64 25.17 13.41
N PRO A 383 1.46 24.93 14.73
CA PRO A 383 2.04 23.76 15.38
C PRO A 383 1.57 22.43 14.76
N PRO A 384 2.41 21.38 14.76
CA PRO A 384 3.76 21.34 15.32
C PRO A 384 4.79 22.06 14.44
N PHE A 385 5.70 22.80 15.08
CA PHE A 385 6.79 23.49 14.40
C PHE A 385 7.97 22.55 14.14
N GLY A 386 8.68 22.77 13.03
CA GLY A 386 9.86 22.00 12.67
C GLY A 386 10.28 22.18 11.22
N THR A 387 11.05 21.22 10.72
CA THR A 387 11.46 21.18 9.33
C THR A 387 10.25 20.94 8.43
N VAL A 388 10.12 21.73 7.38
CA VAL A 388 9.12 21.55 6.32
C VAL A 388 9.79 21.55 4.95
N LEU A 389 9.14 20.99 3.95
CA LEU A 389 9.69 20.82 2.61
C LEU A 389 8.71 21.31 1.56
N VAL A 390 9.18 22.13 0.62
CA VAL A 390 8.45 22.48 -0.59
C VAL A 390 9.11 21.77 -1.76
N THR A 391 8.32 21.13 -2.63
CA THR A 391 8.81 20.49 -3.85
C THR A 391 8.08 21.04 -5.07
N ALA A 392 8.80 21.21 -6.17
CA ALA A 392 8.27 21.56 -7.48
C ALA A 392 8.68 20.50 -8.50
N LEU A 393 7.71 20.01 -9.27
CA LEU A 393 7.88 19.04 -10.35
C LEU A 393 7.39 19.64 -11.65
N ALA A 394 8.19 19.55 -12.70
CA ALA A 394 7.83 20.04 -14.02
C ALA A 394 8.00 18.96 -15.08
N SER A 395 7.02 18.83 -15.97
CA SER A 395 6.95 17.80 -17.01
C SER A 395 6.24 18.32 -18.26
N PRO A 396 6.66 17.99 -19.49
CA PRO A 396 5.91 18.32 -20.70
C PRO A 396 4.51 17.69 -20.72
N VAL A 397 4.39 16.47 -20.17
CA VAL A 397 3.12 15.72 -20.06
C VAL A 397 2.47 15.95 -18.70
N PRO A 398 1.12 15.95 -18.61
CA PRO A 398 0.42 16.09 -17.34
C PRO A 398 0.70 14.88 -16.43
N PHE A 399 0.67 15.12 -15.13
CA PHE A 399 0.76 14.06 -14.12
C PHE A 399 -0.62 13.38 -13.98
N SER A 400 -0.65 12.05 -14.03
CA SER A 400 -1.82 11.20 -14.30
C SER A 400 -3.00 11.34 -13.33
N ASP A 401 -2.81 11.89 -12.12
CA ASP A 401 -3.74 11.78 -10.98
C ASP A 401 -4.12 13.12 -10.31
N ASN A 402 -4.05 14.24 -11.04
CA ASN A 402 -4.14 15.57 -10.42
C ASN A 402 -5.51 16.27 -10.56
N VAL A 403 -6.48 15.69 -11.27
CA VAL A 403 -7.74 16.37 -11.63
C VAL A 403 -8.77 16.39 -10.49
N ASP A 404 -8.77 15.37 -9.62
CA ASP A 404 -9.75 15.23 -8.51
C ASP A 404 -9.10 15.08 -7.13
N ARG A 405 -7.87 15.59 -6.97
CA ARG A 405 -7.08 15.38 -5.75
C ARG A 405 -7.57 16.29 -4.61
N PRO A 406 -7.70 15.77 -3.37
CA PRO A 406 -7.95 16.63 -2.22
C PRO A 406 -6.78 17.62 -2.07
N PRO A 407 -7.04 18.85 -1.63
CA PRO A 407 -5.98 19.84 -1.51
C PRO A 407 -5.00 19.56 -0.35
N PHE A 408 -5.35 18.61 0.52
CA PHE A 408 -4.59 18.15 1.68
C PHE A 408 -4.80 16.65 1.88
N GLU A 409 -3.72 15.89 2.10
CA GLU A 409 -3.75 14.46 2.43
C GLU A 409 -2.52 14.04 3.26
N LEU A 410 -2.53 12.83 3.82
CA LEU A 410 -1.38 12.29 4.55
C LEU A 410 -0.26 11.87 3.58
N ALA A 411 0.99 12.08 3.98
CA ALA A 411 2.12 11.70 3.13
C ALA A 411 2.21 10.19 2.88
N SER A 412 1.73 9.35 3.81
CA SER A 412 1.69 7.88 3.63
C SER A 412 0.90 7.48 2.39
N ASP A 413 -0.22 8.17 2.15
CA ASP A 413 -1.13 7.87 1.06
C ASP A 413 -0.62 8.47 -0.24
N TYR A 414 0.03 9.64 -0.15
CA TYR A 414 0.55 10.33 -1.32
C TYR A 414 1.78 9.66 -1.93
N LEU A 415 2.76 9.24 -1.11
CA LEU A 415 4.08 8.85 -1.59
C LEU A 415 4.06 7.66 -2.56
N LEU A 416 3.14 6.71 -2.37
CA LEU A 416 2.97 5.58 -3.28
C LEU A 416 2.53 6.05 -4.67
N ARG A 417 1.54 6.93 -4.73
CA ARG A 417 1.03 7.52 -5.98
C ARG A 417 2.05 8.42 -6.66
N LEU A 418 2.79 9.22 -5.90
CA LEU A 418 3.88 10.03 -6.45
C LEU A 418 4.91 9.13 -7.15
N ARG A 419 5.27 7.99 -6.56
CA ARG A 419 6.22 7.03 -7.14
C ARG A 419 5.70 6.45 -8.46
N GLU A 420 4.42 6.11 -8.51
CA GLU A 420 3.77 5.63 -9.74
C GLU A 420 3.70 6.71 -10.83
N SER A 421 3.36 7.95 -10.47
CA SER A 421 3.32 9.07 -11.42
C SER A 421 4.69 9.38 -12.02
N LEU A 422 5.75 9.28 -11.20
CA LEU A 422 7.13 9.48 -11.65
C LEU A 422 7.63 8.34 -12.56
N SER A 423 7.21 7.09 -12.31
CA SER A 423 7.64 5.92 -13.09
C SER A 423 6.87 5.74 -14.40
N THR A 424 5.60 6.15 -14.44
CA THR A 424 4.72 6.06 -15.63
C THR A 424 4.79 7.29 -16.53
N ASN A 425 5.60 8.29 -16.19
CA ASN A 425 5.74 9.51 -16.98
C ASN A 425 6.23 9.20 -18.40
N LYS A 426 5.49 9.68 -19.40
CA LYS A 426 5.75 9.41 -20.83
C LYS A 426 6.94 10.17 -21.41
N ASP A 427 7.51 11.11 -20.65
CA ASP A 427 8.69 11.87 -21.02
C ASP A 427 9.67 11.97 -19.82
N PRO A 428 10.27 10.83 -19.44
CA PRO A 428 11.11 10.77 -18.26
C PRO A 428 12.40 11.56 -18.42
N ASP A 429 12.78 12.06 -19.60
CA ASP A 429 14.01 12.81 -19.83
C ASP A 429 13.87 14.31 -19.55
N ARG A 430 12.65 14.84 -19.68
CA ARG A 430 12.32 16.25 -19.43
C ARG A 430 11.58 16.46 -18.11
N LEU A 431 11.22 15.40 -17.40
CA LEU A 431 10.76 15.47 -16.03
C LEU A 431 11.89 15.99 -15.12
N VAL A 432 11.67 17.10 -14.42
CA VAL A 432 12.66 17.73 -13.53
C VAL A 432 12.02 18.13 -12.21
N ALA A 433 12.83 18.21 -11.15
CA ALA A 433 12.39 18.58 -9.82
C ALA A 433 13.29 19.65 -9.21
N GLU A 434 12.74 20.46 -8.33
CA GLU A 434 13.48 21.33 -7.42
C GLU A 434 12.79 21.30 -6.05
N PHE A 435 13.56 21.45 -4.98
CA PHE A 435 12.98 21.41 -3.63
C PHE A 435 13.75 22.28 -2.65
N ALA A 436 13.02 22.84 -1.68
CA ALA A 436 13.55 23.75 -0.68
C ALA A 436 13.08 23.35 0.72
N PHE A 437 14.01 23.34 1.67
CA PHE A 437 13.72 23.12 3.08
C PHE A 437 13.55 24.45 3.80
N LEU A 438 12.63 24.47 4.75
CA LEU A 438 12.39 25.61 5.63
C LEU A 438 12.26 25.11 7.08
N GLN A 439 12.36 26.04 8.01
CA GLN A 439 12.11 25.80 9.43
C GLN A 439 10.91 26.64 9.87
N THR A 440 9.89 26.01 10.43
CA THR A 440 8.78 26.70 11.06
C THR A 440 9.05 26.88 12.55
N ALA A 441 8.60 28.00 13.11
CA ALA A 441 8.74 28.30 14.53
C ALA A 441 7.55 29.12 15.05
N GLY A 442 7.34 29.09 16.36
CA GLY A 442 6.44 30.02 17.04
C GLY A 442 6.89 31.47 16.90
N ARG A 443 6.01 32.40 17.24
CA ARG A 443 6.25 33.84 17.13
C ARG A 443 7.39 34.38 18.00
#